data_AF-A0A3D3ETR4-F1
#
_entry.id   AF-A0A3D3ETR4-F1
#
_cell.length_a   1.000
_cell.length_b   1.000
_cell.length_c   1.000
_cell.angle_alpha   90.00
_cell.angle_beta   90.00
_cell.angle_gamma   90.00
#
_symmetry.space_group_name_H-M   'P 1'
#
loop_
_entity.id
_entity.type
_entity.pdbx_description
1 polymer ?
#
loop_
_entity_poly.entity_id
_entity_poly.type
_entity_poly.pdbx_seq_one_letter_code
_entity_poly.pdbx_strand_id
1 'polypeptide(L)'
;MMIRNAIITLILLMPLMIFAQGQPAPGTQAEADSLLLAREQEIQSEYGFRDSNTLTDVAKKLEIEDLSSWKMALGLEPDNKVLDNMTLRKLAITPYRALLAQQTVLYAYNEMSTISEIAFKFSIPVKKFKALLGNHDPLDTSWDNTSLQALGISLDTVQAVKQEFEEDILSYGGSVLIVGVLVVFLALILTSIVISQLVHLNRKSSKESIIKVSSSGQVKSAPKNISSNVIVAAVTALHMHKMDIEERRRMVLTFRRTPTNQWRASAVLSMPNREMTSVRRSQ
;
A
#
# COMPACT_ATOMS: atom_id res chain seq x y z
N MET A 1 -21.01 59.12 -22.28
CA MET A 1 -20.94 58.66 -20.87
C MET A 1 -19.79 57.66 -20.61
N MET A 2 -19.45 56.77 -21.56
CA MET A 2 -18.34 55.80 -21.42
C MET A 2 -16.93 56.41 -21.27
N ILE A 3 -16.62 57.51 -21.96
CA ILE A 3 -15.27 58.11 -21.94
C ILE A 3 -14.92 58.67 -20.56
N ARG A 4 -15.91 59.23 -19.84
CA ARG A 4 -15.70 59.78 -18.50
C ARG A 4 -15.42 58.69 -17.47
N ASN A 5 -16.07 57.52 -17.60
CA ASN A 5 -15.81 56.38 -16.71
C ASN A 5 -14.45 55.72 -16.97
N ALA A 6 -13.98 55.68 -18.22
CA ALA A 6 -12.66 55.16 -18.56
C ALA A 6 -11.50 56.04 -18.04
N ILE A 7 -11.70 57.35 -17.98
CA ILE A 7 -10.69 58.27 -17.43
C ILE A 7 -10.63 58.15 -15.90
N ILE A 8 -11.77 57.98 -15.24
CA ILE A 8 -11.83 57.81 -13.78
C ILE A 8 -11.17 56.50 -13.35
N THR A 9 -11.35 55.40 -14.09
CA THR A 9 -10.66 54.13 -13.79
C THR A 9 -9.16 54.19 -14.01
N LEU A 10 -8.69 54.93 -15.04
CA LEU A 10 -7.26 55.12 -15.28
C LEU A 10 -6.58 55.93 -14.16
N ILE A 11 -7.24 56.97 -13.66
CA ILE A 11 -6.73 57.80 -12.55
C ILE A 11 -6.69 57.02 -11.23
N LEU A 12 -7.64 56.11 -11.01
CA LEU A 12 -7.71 55.28 -9.79
C LEU A 12 -6.65 54.15 -9.77
N LEU A 13 -6.11 53.79 -10.93
CA LEU A 13 -5.04 52.79 -11.09
C LEU A 13 -3.61 53.37 -10.97
N MET A 14 -3.43 54.68 -11.17
CA MET A 14 -2.11 55.31 -11.01
C MET A 14 -1.47 55.15 -9.62
N PRO A 15 -2.18 55.31 -8.48
CA PRO A 15 -1.54 55.15 -7.17
C PRO A 15 -1.09 53.71 -6.90
N LEU A 16 -1.74 52.70 -7.47
CA LEU A 16 -1.34 51.29 -7.33
C LEU A 16 -0.02 50.98 -8.04
N MET A 17 0.32 51.71 -9.11
CA MET A 17 1.60 51.54 -9.82
C MET A 17 2.78 52.20 -9.09
N ILE A 18 2.52 53.19 -8.23
CA ILE A 18 3.57 53.87 -7.44
C ILE A 18 3.97 53.01 -6.22
N PHE A 19 3.04 52.25 -5.63
CA PHE A 19 3.35 51.31 -4.55
C PHE A 19 4.00 50.00 -5.01
N ALA A 20 4.06 49.72 -6.32
CA ALA A 20 4.70 48.53 -6.87
C ALA A 20 6.22 48.68 -7.08
N GLN A 21 6.78 49.88 -6.92
CA GLN A 21 8.23 50.13 -6.96
C GLN A 21 8.78 50.35 -5.54
N GLY A 22 8.70 49.30 -4.72
CA GLY A 22 9.47 49.24 -3.47
C GLY A 22 10.94 49.03 -3.79
N GLN A 23 11.70 50.11 -3.99
CA GLN A 23 13.15 50.05 -3.85
C GLN A 23 13.47 49.70 -2.38
N PRO A 24 14.29 48.67 -2.10
CA PRO A 24 14.71 48.37 -0.74
C PRO A 24 15.46 49.58 -0.18
N ALA A 25 15.17 49.92 1.09
CA ALA A 25 15.77 51.07 1.75
C ALA A 25 17.31 50.98 1.74
N PRO A 26 18.02 52.10 1.51
CA PRO A 26 19.48 52.11 1.31
C PRO A 26 20.31 51.57 2.50
N GLY A 27 19.73 51.46 3.70
CA GLY A 27 20.39 50.84 4.86
C GLY A 27 20.52 49.31 4.78
N THR A 28 19.60 48.62 4.09
CA THR A 28 19.55 47.15 4.05
C THR A 28 20.69 46.52 3.23
N GLN A 29 21.22 47.23 2.23
CA GLN A 29 22.31 46.73 1.39
C GLN A 29 23.67 46.82 2.08
N ALA A 30 23.95 47.92 2.79
CA ALA A 30 25.20 48.10 3.49
C ALA A 30 25.37 47.10 4.66
N GLU A 31 24.28 46.79 5.36
CA GLU A 31 24.27 45.77 6.42
C GLU A 31 24.49 44.37 5.83
N ALA A 32 23.83 44.01 4.74
CA ALA A 32 24.03 42.74 4.05
C ALA A 32 25.48 42.55 3.56
N ASP A 33 26.06 43.59 2.95
CA ASP A 33 27.46 43.57 2.50
C ASP A 33 28.44 43.41 3.67
N SER A 34 28.15 44.04 4.82
CA SER A 34 28.97 43.90 6.02
C SER A 34 28.93 42.48 6.61
N LEU A 35 27.76 41.83 6.60
CA LEU A 35 27.58 40.46 7.06
C LEU A 35 28.26 39.46 6.13
N LEU A 36 28.18 39.68 4.81
CA LEU A 36 28.88 38.85 3.82
C LEU A 36 30.40 38.94 4.00
N LEU A 37 30.95 40.14 4.21
CA LEU A 37 32.38 40.31 4.47
C LEU A 37 32.83 39.65 5.78
N ALA A 38 32.01 39.74 6.84
CA ALA A 38 32.30 39.05 8.10
C ALA A 38 32.35 37.52 7.90
N ARG A 39 31.38 36.96 7.16
CA ARG A 39 31.37 35.52 6.85
C ARG A 39 32.53 35.10 5.97
N GLU A 40 32.93 35.91 4.99
CA GLU A 40 34.12 35.61 4.18
C GLU A 40 35.40 35.55 5.03
N GLN A 41 35.51 36.34 6.10
CA GLN A 41 36.62 36.28 7.05
C GLN A 41 36.57 35.02 7.93
N GLU A 42 35.38 34.62 8.37
CA GLU A 42 35.20 33.38 9.13
C GLU A 42 35.60 32.15 8.30
N ILE A 43 35.18 32.10 7.02
CA ILE A 43 35.54 31.00 6.11
C ILE A 43 37.04 30.92 5.90
N GLN A 44 37.71 32.07 5.80
CA GLN A 44 39.17 32.09 5.72
C GLN A 44 39.83 31.51 6.98
N SER A 45 39.25 31.77 8.15
CA SER A 45 39.78 31.26 9.42
C SER A 45 39.51 29.77 9.63
N GLU A 46 38.35 29.28 9.17
CA GLU A 46 37.89 27.91 9.42
C GLU A 46 38.38 26.92 8.34
N TYR A 47 38.30 27.31 7.06
CA TYR A 47 38.60 26.43 5.93
C TYR A 47 39.88 26.81 5.16
N GLY A 48 40.48 27.98 5.44
CA GLY A 48 41.80 28.34 4.92
C GLY A 48 41.88 28.60 3.41
N PHE A 49 40.79 29.00 2.76
CA PHE A 49 40.78 29.39 1.34
C PHE A 49 40.27 30.81 1.11
N ARG A 50 40.75 31.41 0.02
CA ARG A 50 40.49 32.78 -0.43
C ARG A 50 40.02 32.80 -1.87
N ASP A 51 39.56 33.96 -2.30
CA ASP A 51 39.16 34.25 -3.68
C ASP A 51 40.29 34.07 -4.72
N SER A 52 41.55 34.10 -4.27
CA SER A 52 42.73 33.85 -5.10
C SER A 52 43.04 32.36 -5.34
N ASN A 53 42.42 31.44 -4.60
CA ASN A 53 42.62 30.00 -4.78
C ASN A 53 41.91 29.51 -6.06
N THR A 54 42.46 28.46 -6.68
CA THR A 54 41.84 27.80 -7.85
C THR A 54 40.66 26.93 -7.41
N LEU A 55 39.72 26.69 -8.32
CA LEU A 55 38.57 25.79 -8.05
C LEU A 55 39.03 24.42 -7.54
N THR A 56 40.07 23.85 -8.13
CA THR A 56 40.65 22.55 -7.73
C THR A 56 41.27 22.57 -6.34
N ASP A 57 41.92 23.68 -5.94
CA ASP A 57 42.49 23.81 -4.59
C ASP A 57 41.38 23.97 -3.54
N VAL A 58 40.34 24.74 -3.87
CA VAL A 58 39.16 24.92 -3.01
C VAL A 58 38.39 23.61 -2.86
N ALA A 59 38.19 22.86 -3.95
CA ALA A 59 37.55 21.54 -3.89
C ALA A 59 38.30 20.56 -2.99
N LYS A 60 39.64 20.58 -3.02
CA LYS A 60 40.47 19.76 -2.13
C LYS A 60 40.34 20.17 -0.67
N LYS A 61 40.34 21.46 -0.38
CA LYS A 61 40.20 21.99 0.98
C LYS A 61 38.82 21.75 1.58
N LEU A 62 37.80 21.72 0.73
CA LEU A 62 36.42 21.41 1.09
C LEU A 62 36.09 19.90 0.97
N GLU A 63 37.09 19.06 0.70
CA GLU A 63 36.94 17.59 0.61
C GLU A 63 35.80 17.14 -0.34
N ILE A 64 35.66 17.80 -1.49
CA ILE A 64 34.58 17.54 -2.44
C ILE A 64 34.93 16.32 -3.32
N GLU A 65 34.17 15.23 -3.15
CA GLU A 65 34.34 14.00 -3.94
C GLU A 65 33.88 14.17 -5.41
N ASP A 66 32.77 14.88 -5.64
CA ASP A 66 32.20 15.11 -6.98
C ASP A 66 32.32 16.57 -7.43
N LEU A 67 33.39 16.84 -8.18
CA LEU A 67 33.70 18.15 -8.73
C LEU A 67 32.71 18.58 -9.84
N SER A 68 32.06 17.62 -10.51
CA SER A 68 31.11 17.91 -11.59
C SER A 68 29.78 18.44 -11.05
N SER A 69 29.23 17.78 -10.02
CA SER A 69 28.02 18.24 -9.32
C SER A 69 28.24 19.57 -8.62
N TRP A 70 29.44 19.80 -8.07
CA TRP A 70 29.78 21.07 -7.44
C TRP A 70 29.88 22.22 -8.45
N LYS A 71 30.45 21.99 -9.65
CA LYS A 71 30.40 22.97 -10.74
C LYS A 71 28.97 23.30 -11.16
N MET A 72 28.10 22.29 -11.26
CA MET A 72 26.68 22.51 -11.58
C MET A 72 26.00 23.36 -10.50
N ALA A 73 26.25 23.10 -9.22
CA ALA A 73 25.73 23.90 -8.11
C ALA A 73 26.26 25.35 -8.12
N LEU A 74 27.48 25.58 -8.63
CA LEU A 74 28.04 26.90 -8.85
C LEU A 74 27.48 27.63 -10.08
N GLY A 75 26.78 26.92 -10.97
CA GLY A 75 26.30 27.44 -12.26
C GLY A 75 27.37 27.45 -13.35
N LEU A 76 28.37 26.58 -13.24
CA LEU A 76 29.45 26.41 -14.20
C LEU A 76 29.23 25.16 -15.07
N GLU A 77 29.86 25.14 -16.24
CA GLU A 77 29.85 23.97 -17.13
C GLU A 77 30.67 22.82 -16.51
N PRO A 78 30.05 21.64 -16.26
CA PRO A 78 30.72 20.54 -15.55
C PRO A 78 31.90 19.95 -16.34
N ASP A 79 31.75 19.83 -17.66
CA ASP A 79 32.72 19.19 -18.55
C ASP A 79 33.93 20.06 -18.90
N ASN A 80 33.87 21.35 -18.57
CA ASN A 80 34.89 22.32 -18.94
C ASN A 80 36.08 22.25 -17.96
N LYS A 81 37.17 21.63 -18.41
CA LYS A 81 38.42 21.47 -17.64
C LYS A 81 39.25 22.75 -17.51
N VAL A 82 38.97 23.78 -18.30
CA VAL A 82 39.70 25.05 -18.23
C VAL A 82 39.33 25.81 -16.96
N LEU A 83 38.09 25.66 -16.50
CA LEU A 83 37.56 26.32 -15.31
C LEU A 83 38.26 25.83 -14.03
N ASP A 84 38.71 24.58 -14.00
CA ASP A 84 39.36 23.94 -12.83
C ASP A 84 40.61 24.66 -12.33
N ASN A 85 41.32 25.29 -13.26
CA ASN A 85 42.56 26.01 -12.99
C ASN A 85 42.34 27.53 -12.84
N MET A 86 41.10 28.02 -12.99
CA MET A 86 40.78 29.42 -12.77
C MET A 86 40.59 29.69 -11.28
N THR A 87 40.96 30.91 -10.88
CA THR A 87 40.73 31.39 -9.51
C THR A 87 39.27 31.76 -9.31
N LEU A 88 38.77 31.63 -8.07
CA LEU A 88 37.40 32.01 -7.72
C LEU A 88 37.07 33.45 -8.11
N ARG A 89 38.03 34.38 -7.93
CA ARG A 89 37.92 35.78 -8.36
C ARG A 89 37.67 35.92 -9.86
N LYS A 90 38.37 35.15 -10.70
CA LYS A 90 38.20 35.20 -12.16
C LYS A 90 36.85 34.67 -12.60
N LEU A 91 36.26 33.77 -11.81
CA LEU A 91 34.95 33.19 -12.03
C LEU A 91 33.82 34.01 -11.40
N ALA A 92 34.14 35.14 -10.74
CA ALA A 92 33.20 35.95 -9.96
C ALA A 92 32.43 35.13 -8.91
N ILE A 93 33.11 34.15 -8.30
CA ILE A 93 32.57 33.31 -7.22
C ILE A 93 33.20 33.77 -5.90
N THR A 94 32.37 34.11 -4.92
CA THR A 94 32.85 34.42 -3.57
C THR A 94 33.17 33.14 -2.80
N PRO A 95 34.11 33.19 -1.84
CA PRO A 95 34.38 32.04 -0.96
C PRO A 95 33.12 31.49 -0.28
N TYR A 96 32.21 32.39 0.12
CA TYR A 96 30.93 32.00 0.72
C TYR A 96 30.03 31.23 -0.26
N ARG A 97 29.93 31.68 -1.51
CA ARG A 97 29.16 30.97 -2.54
C ARG A 97 29.73 29.58 -2.82
N ALA A 98 31.05 29.42 -2.78
CA ALA A 98 31.71 28.12 -2.93
C ALA A 98 31.32 27.13 -1.83
N LEU A 99 31.27 27.60 -0.58
CA LEU A 99 30.82 26.82 0.57
C LEU A 99 29.33 26.47 0.48
N LEU A 100 28.47 27.43 0.14
CA LEU A 100 27.04 27.16 -0.05
C LEU A 100 26.81 26.10 -1.13
N ALA A 101 27.57 26.14 -2.22
CA ALA A 101 27.48 25.14 -3.28
C ALA A 101 27.89 23.74 -2.80
N GLN A 102 28.93 23.64 -1.96
CA GLN A 102 29.30 22.37 -1.33
C GLN A 102 28.16 21.83 -0.47
N GLN A 103 27.58 22.65 0.40
CA GLN A 103 26.45 22.25 1.25
C GLN A 103 25.27 21.76 0.41
N THR A 104 24.95 22.44 -0.69
CA THR A 104 23.88 21.98 -1.60
C THR A 104 24.17 20.64 -2.25
N VAL A 105 25.43 20.31 -2.54
CA VAL A 105 25.78 18.99 -3.11
C VAL A 105 25.70 17.89 -2.06
N LEU A 106 26.20 18.15 -0.84
CA LEU A 106 26.24 17.16 0.23
C LEU A 106 24.85 16.89 0.83
N TYR A 107 24.10 17.96 1.13
CA TYR A 107 22.88 17.87 1.91
C TYR A 107 21.60 18.13 1.09
N ALA A 108 21.72 18.58 -0.17
CA ALA A 108 20.63 19.10 -0.99
C ALA A 108 19.99 20.41 -0.49
N TYR A 109 20.49 21.00 0.60
CA TYR A 109 20.11 22.31 1.14
C TYR A 109 21.35 23.05 1.65
N ASN A 110 21.19 24.32 2.01
CA ASN A 110 22.28 25.17 2.50
C ASN A 110 21.77 26.09 3.63
N GLU A 111 22.68 26.86 4.24
CA GLU A 111 22.36 27.80 5.32
C GLU A 111 21.33 28.88 4.96
N MET A 112 21.26 29.22 3.67
CA MET A 112 20.34 30.23 3.14
C MET A 112 18.94 29.65 2.83
N SER A 113 18.80 28.33 2.85
CA SER A 113 17.54 27.66 2.56
C SER A 113 16.53 27.94 3.68
N THR A 114 15.26 28.12 3.29
CA THR A 114 14.18 28.37 4.24
C THR A 114 13.71 27.06 4.88
N ILE A 115 13.13 27.15 6.09
CA ILE A 115 12.55 25.97 6.77
C ILE A 115 11.51 25.29 5.88
N SER A 116 10.65 26.06 5.22
CA SER A 116 9.59 25.53 4.37
C SER A 116 10.14 24.73 3.19
N GLU A 117 11.22 25.20 2.55
CA GLU A 117 11.91 24.47 1.47
C GLU A 117 12.54 23.17 1.96
N ILE A 118 13.20 23.20 3.12
CA ILE A 118 13.86 22.02 3.69
C ILE A 118 12.82 20.97 4.10
N ALA A 119 11.76 21.40 4.78
CA ALA A 119 10.66 20.53 5.17
C ALA A 119 9.99 19.88 3.96
N PHE A 120 9.79 20.65 2.88
CA PHE A 120 9.28 20.12 1.61
C PHE A 120 10.21 19.07 0.99
N LYS A 121 11.52 19.34 0.94
CA LYS A 121 12.53 18.39 0.40
C LYS A 121 12.56 17.08 1.18
N PHE A 122 12.44 17.14 2.50
CA PHE A 122 12.41 15.95 3.34
C PHE A 122 11.04 15.28 3.45
N SER A 123 10.00 15.86 2.83
CA SER A 123 8.61 15.41 2.97
C SER A 123 8.14 15.38 4.43
N ILE A 124 8.69 16.26 5.28
CA ILE A 124 8.32 16.41 6.69
C ILE A 124 7.27 17.52 6.79
N PRO A 125 6.16 17.33 7.53
CA PRO A 125 5.23 18.41 7.80
C PRO A 125 5.94 19.57 8.50
N VAL A 126 5.84 20.79 7.95
CA VAL A 126 6.52 22.00 8.47
C VAL A 126 6.30 22.20 9.96
N LYS A 127 5.07 21.92 10.46
CA LYS A 127 4.75 22.00 11.89
C LYS A 127 5.58 21.05 12.74
N LYS A 128 5.76 19.80 12.31
CA LYS A 128 6.53 18.80 13.06
C LYS A 128 8.03 19.08 12.94
N PHE A 129 8.49 19.52 11.76
CA PHE A 129 9.87 19.94 11.56
C PHE A 129 10.26 21.12 12.47
N LYS A 130 9.39 22.15 12.58
CA LYS A 130 9.59 23.27 13.52
C LYS A 130 9.61 22.82 14.99
N ALA A 131 8.71 21.92 15.36
CA ALA A 131 8.67 21.38 16.72
C ALA A 131 9.97 20.62 17.07
N LEU A 132 10.50 19.83 16.15
CA LEU A 132 11.77 19.10 16.33
C LEU A 132 12.98 20.03 16.37
N LEU A 133 12.95 21.16 15.65
CA LEU A 133 13.97 22.21 15.73
C LEU A 133 13.90 23.05 17.02
N GLY A 134 12.96 22.76 17.93
CA GLY A 134 12.84 23.43 19.22
C GLY A 134 11.89 24.63 19.25
N ASN A 135 11.11 24.87 18.19
CA ASN A 135 10.05 25.87 18.25
C ASN A 135 8.85 25.31 19.04
N HIS A 136 8.58 25.92 20.19
CA HIS A 136 7.48 25.54 21.07
C HIS A 136 6.10 26.02 20.59
N ASP A 137 6.04 26.94 19.60
CA ASP A 137 4.79 27.38 18.99
C ASP A 137 4.64 26.86 17.54
N PRO A 138 3.82 25.82 17.30
CA PRO A 138 3.67 25.20 15.98
C PRO A 138 2.91 26.06 14.97
N LEU A 139 2.30 27.17 15.39
CA LEU A 139 1.52 28.08 14.55
C LEU A 139 2.27 29.34 14.13
N ASP A 140 3.46 29.58 14.69
CA ASP A 140 4.26 30.73 14.31
C ASP A 140 4.74 30.59 12.85
N THR A 141 4.37 31.58 12.03
CA THR A 141 4.71 31.64 10.60
C THR A 141 5.99 32.41 10.33
N SER A 142 6.56 33.09 11.34
CA SER A 142 7.79 33.87 11.18
C SER A 142 8.98 32.97 10.80
N TRP A 143 8.99 31.72 11.27
CA TRP A 143 10.02 30.73 10.99
C TRP A 143 9.94 30.14 9.57
N ASP A 144 8.78 30.16 8.92
CA ASP A 144 8.55 29.41 7.67
C ASP A 144 9.38 29.94 6.49
N ASN A 145 9.56 31.27 6.44
CA ASN A 145 10.31 31.97 5.40
C ASN A 145 11.69 32.45 5.85
N THR A 146 12.10 32.09 7.07
CA THR A 146 13.39 32.48 7.62
C THR A 146 14.44 31.42 7.23
N SER A 147 15.60 31.88 6.77
CA SER A 147 16.75 31.01 6.46
C SER A 147 17.34 30.39 7.72
N LEU A 148 17.92 29.19 7.62
CA LEU A 148 18.60 28.53 8.75
C LEU A 148 19.66 29.43 9.42
N GLN A 149 20.39 30.20 8.62
CA GLN A 149 21.41 31.13 9.11
C GLN A 149 20.84 32.18 10.06
N ALA A 150 19.71 32.78 9.69
CA ALA A 150 19.05 33.82 10.49
C ALA A 150 18.46 33.27 11.80
N LEU A 151 18.20 31.97 11.87
CA LEU A 151 17.75 31.28 13.08
C LEU A 151 18.91 30.76 13.94
N GLY A 152 20.15 30.85 13.46
CA GLY A 152 21.33 30.32 14.16
C GLY A 152 21.35 28.79 14.25
N ILE A 153 20.66 28.10 13.34
CA ILE A 153 20.53 26.64 13.32
C ILE A 153 21.64 26.07 12.43
N SER A 154 22.43 25.13 12.97
CA SER A 154 23.50 24.47 12.20
C SER A 154 22.96 23.33 11.34
N LEU A 155 23.66 22.99 10.25
CA LEU A 155 23.23 21.92 9.35
C LEU A 155 23.19 20.54 10.02
N ASP A 156 24.07 20.32 11.00
CA ASP A 156 24.12 19.06 11.78
C ASP A 156 22.83 18.85 12.57
N THR A 157 22.27 19.91 13.15
CA THR A 157 21.00 19.82 13.88
C THR A 157 19.84 19.45 12.94
N VAL A 158 19.84 19.98 11.72
CA VAL A 158 18.85 19.63 10.69
C VAL A 158 18.97 18.16 10.28
N GLN A 159 20.19 17.64 10.16
CA GLN A 159 20.43 16.24 9.85
C GLN A 159 20.01 15.31 11.00
N ALA A 160 20.28 15.69 12.25
CA ALA A 160 19.81 14.96 13.42
C ALA A 160 18.28 14.90 13.47
N VAL A 161 17.61 16.02 13.23
CA VAL A 161 16.13 16.10 13.16
C VAL A 161 15.57 15.19 12.06
N LYS A 162 16.23 15.13 10.90
CA LYS A 162 15.83 14.20 9.83
C LYS A 162 15.91 12.74 10.29
N GLN A 163 17.01 12.35 10.91
CA GLN A 163 17.21 10.98 11.41
C GLN A 163 16.20 10.62 12.50
N GLU A 164 15.99 11.52 13.47
CA GLU A 164 14.99 11.36 14.52
C GLU A 164 13.58 11.18 13.95
N PHE A 165 13.22 11.97 12.93
CA PHE A 165 11.92 11.87 12.29
C PHE A 165 11.71 10.54 11.52
N GLU A 166 12.74 10.05 10.82
CA GLU A 166 12.68 8.76 10.12
C GLU A 166 12.51 7.59 11.10
N GLU A 167 13.21 7.61 12.23
CA GLU A 167 13.07 6.62 13.29
C GLU A 167 11.67 6.65 13.93
N ASP A 168 11.17 7.87 14.21
CA ASP A 168 9.84 8.12 14.73
C ASP A 168 8.74 7.52 13.83
N ILE A 169 8.84 7.72 12.51
CA ILE A 169 7.86 7.18 11.55
C ILE A 169 7.87 5.65 11.58
N LEU A 170 9.04 5.04 11.58
CA LEU A 170 9.17 3.58 11.56
C LEU A 170 8.60 2.96 12.84
N SER A 171 8.93 3.54 14.00
CA SER A 171 8.40 3.12 15.30
C SER A 171 6.88 3.31 15.37
N TYR A 172 6.39 4.47 14.96
CA TYR A 172 4.95 4.77 14.95
C TYR A 172 4.19 3.81 14.02
N GLY A 173 4.63 3.65 12.77
CA GLY A 173 4.01 2.73 11.82
C GLY A 173 4.00 1.28 12.30
N GLY A 174 5.11 0.82 12.89
CA GLY A 174 5.22 -0.51 13.48
C GLY A 174 4.25 -0.71 14.65
N SER A 175 4.17 0.26 15.56
CA SER A 175 3.27 0.20 16.71
C SER A 175 1.80 0.13 16.29
N VAL A 176 1.38 0.95 15.32
CA VAL A 176 0.02 0.96 14.79
C VAL A 176 -0.33 -0.37 14.13
N LEU A 177 0.59 -0.94 13.35
CA LEU A 177 0.39 -2.25 12.72
C LEU A 177 0.23 -3.35 13.77
N ILE A 178 1.12 -3.40 14.77
CA ILE A 178 1.07 -4.41 15.85
C ILE A 178 -0.26 -4.33 16.59
N VAL A 179 -0.70 -3.13 16.98
CA VAL A 179 -1.98 -2.93 17.65
C VAL A 179 -3.14 -3.36 16.75
N GLY A 180 -3.12 -2.98 15.46
CA GLY A 180 -4.14 -3.36 14.49
C GLY A 180 -4.26 -4.88 14.32
N VAL A 181 -3.13 -5.57 14.14
CA VAL A 181 -3.09 -7.05 14.03
C VAL A 181 -3.58 -7.71 15.32
N LEU A 182 -3.18 -7.20 16.48
CA LEU A 182 -3.59 -7.73 17.77
C LEU A 182 -5.11 -7.63 17.96
N VAL A 183 -5.72 -6.50 17.62
CA VAL A 183 -7.18 -6.29 17.69
C VAL A 183 -7.92 -7.27 16.77
N VAL A 184 -7.46 -7.42 15.52
CA VAL A 184 -8.06 -8.38 14.58
C VAL A 184 -7.94 -9.82 15.10
N PHE A 185 -6.78 -10.19 15.64
CA PHE A 185 -6.55 -11.52 16.18
C PHE A 185 -7.44 -11.81 17.40
N LEU A 186 -7.60 -10.85 18.32
CA LEU A 186 -8.53 -10.95 19.44
C LEU A 186 -9.98 -11.13 18.99
N ALA A 187 -10.41 -10.39 17.96
CA ALA A 187 -11.75 -10.52 17.39
C ALA A 187 -11.98 -11.92 16.79
N LEU A 188 -10.99 -12.47 16.08
CA LEU A 188 -11.06 -13.82 15.52
C LEU A 188 -11.09 -14.90 16.62
N ILE A 189 -10.34 -14.73 17.71
CA ILE A 189 -10.38 -15.63 18.86
C ILE A 189 -11.77 -15.63 19.50
N LEU A 190 -12.32 -14.45 19.80
CA LEU A 190 -13.65 -14.31 20.41
C LEU A 190 -14.75 -14.94 19.55
N THR A 191 -14.74 -14.67 18.25
CA THR A 191 -15.71 -15.26 17.31
C THR A 191 -15.55 -16.78 17.22
N SER A 192 -14.33 -17.30 17.20
CA SER A 192 -14.07 -18.75 17.25
C SER A 192 -14.63 -19.40 18.52
N ILE A 193 -14.45 -18.76 19.68
CA ILE A 193 -15.02 -19.25 20.95
C ILE A 193 -16.55 -19.28 20.89
N VAL A 194 -17.18 -18.20 20.39
CA VAL A 194 -18.65 -18.14 20.27
C VAL A 194 -19.17 -19.23 19.34
N ILE A 195 -18.54 -19.43 18.17
CA ILE A 195 -18.90 -20.49 17.22
C ILE A 195 -18.75 -21.87 17.87
N SER A 196 -17.64 -22.12 18.58
CA SER A 196 -17.39 -23.39 19.26
C SER A 196 -18.47 -23.71 20.31
N GLN A 197 -18.89 -22.72 21.10
CA GLN A 197 -19.99 -22.87 22.05
C GLN A 197 -21.33 -23.13 21.35
N LEU A 198 -21.61 -22.42 20.24
CA LEU A 198 -22.83 -22.60 19.46
C LEU A 198 -22.91 -23.98 18.81
N VAL A 199 -21.80 -24.52 18.31
CA VAL A 199 -21.71 -25.88 17.76
C VAL A 199 -21.96 -26.92 18.84
N HIS A 200 -21.41 -26.72 20.05
CA HIS A 200 -21.63 -27.65 21.16
C HIS A 200 -23.11 -27.66 21.61
N LEU A 201 -23.74 -26.50 21.67
CA LEU A 201 -25.16 -26.34 22.02
C LEU A 201 -26.11 -26.86 20.93
N ASN A 202 -25.74 -26.73 19.65
CA ASN A 202 -26.54 -27.20 18.52
C ASN A 202 -26.24 -28.65 18.12
N ARG A 203 -25.48 -29.40 18.93
CA ARG A 203 -25.24 -30.81 18.64
C ARG A 203 -26.56 -31.58 18.78
N LYS A 204 -27.20 -31.89 17.65
CA LYS A 204 -28.31 -32.83 17.60
C LYS A 204 -27.88 -34.09 18.34
N SER A 205 -28.60 -34.41 19.41
CA SER A 205 -28.46 -35.67 20.14
C SER A 205 -28.41 -36.79 19.11
N SER A 206 -27.23 -37.39 18.97
CA SER A 206 -27.07 -38.59 18.16
C SER A 206 -27.89 -39.65 18.88
N LYS A 207 -29.13 -39.85 18.45
CA LYS A 207 -29.93 -41.00 18.85
C LYS A 207 -29.13 -42.23 18.44
N GLU A 208 -28.44 -42.83 19.40
CA GLU A 208 -27.78 -44.10 19.21
C GLU A 208 -28.83 -45.08 18.68
N SER A 209 -28.63 -45.59 17.46
CA SER A 209 -29.48 -46.62 16.91
C SER A 209 -29.28 -47.87 17.76
N ILE A 210 -30.28 -48.17 18.60
CA ILE A 210 -30.26 -49.23 19.63
C ILE A 210 -30.01 -50.63 19.04
N ILE A 211 -30.21 -50.84 17.74
CA ILE A 211 -30.00 -52.13 17.07
C ILE A 211 -29.18 -51.90 15.79
N LYS A 212 -27.95 -52.43 15.75
CA LYS A 212 -27.09 -52.41 14.56
C LYS A 212 -27.16 -53.77 13.87
N VAL A 213 -27.64 -53.81 12.63
CA VAL A 213 -27.73 -55.02 11.80
C VAL A 213 -26.65 -54.96 10.71
N SER A 214 -25.96 -56.07 10.45
CA SER A 214 -24.96 -56.18 9.37
C SER A 214 -25.62 -56.24 7.99
N SER A 215 -24.86 -55.97 6.93
CA SER A 215 -25.31 -56.14 5.55
C SER A 215 -25.73 -57.58 5.19
N SER A 216 -25.34 -58.56 6.01
CA SER A 216 -25.74 -59.98 5.93
C SER A 216 -27.00 -60.32 6.75
N GLY A 217 -27.66 -59.34 7.37
CA GLY A 217 -28.90 -59.54 8.13
C GLY A 217 -28.72 -60.06 9.57
N GLN A 218 -27.49 -60.16 10.07
CA GLN A 218 -27.20 -60.59 11.43
C GLN A 218 -27.13 -59.40 12.39
N VAL A 219 -27.69 -59.55 13.59
CA VAL A 219 -27.73 -58.51 14.63
C VAL A 219 -26.40 -58.47 15.36
N LYS A 220 -25.67 -57.35 15.27
CA LYS A 220 -24.33 -57.19 15.89
C LYS A 220 -24.40 -56.70 17.34
N SER A 221 -25.45 -55.95 17.70
CA SER A 221 -25.66 -55.47 19.07
C SER A 221 -27.13 -55.14 19.28
N ALA A 222 -27.70 -55.67 20.37
CA ALA A 222 -29.03 -55.37 20.86
C ALA A 222 -29.00 -55.15 22.39
N PRO A 223 -29.87 -54.29 22.95
CA PRO A 223 -29.95 -54.07 24.39
C PRO A 223 -30.47 -55.33 25.11
N LYS A 224 -29.93 -55.61 26.31
CA LYS A 224 -30.24 -56.81 27.12
C LYS A 224 -31.73 -57.02 27.45
N ASN A 225 -32.57 -56.00 27.27
CA ASN A 225 -33.99 -56.01 27.66
C ASN A 225 -34.96 -56.41 26.54
N ILE A 226 -34.49 -56.67 25.32
CA ILE A 226 -35.37 -57.05 24.21
C ILE A 226 -35.27 -58.56 23.96
N SER A 227 -36.42 -59.24 23.92
CA SER A 227 -36.48 -60.68 23.68
C SER A 227 -36.11 -61.01 22.23
N SER A 228 -35.41 -62.13 22.04
CA SER A 228 -34.99 -62.62 20.71
C SER A 228 -36.16 -62.70 19.72
N ASN A 229 -37.35 -63.08 20.21
CA ASN A 229 -38.56 -63.20 19.39
C ASN A 229 -38.99 -61.86 18.78
N VAL A 230 -38.86 -60.76 19.51
CA VAL A 230 -39.21 -59.41 19.00
C VAL A 230 -38.22 -58.97 17.93
N ILE A 231 -36.94 -59.32 18.10
CA ILE A 231 -35.89 -59.03 17.12
C ILE A 231 -36.13 -59.83 15.85
N VAL A 232 -36.42 -61.13 15.95
CA VAL A 232 -36.74 -62.00 14.81
C VAL A 232 -38.02 -61.53 14.11
N ALA A 233 -39.06 -61.17 14.86
CA ALA A 233 -40.29 -60.61 14.31
C ALA A 233 -40.04 -59.30 13.54
N ALA A 234 -39.20 -58.40 14.08
CA ALA A 234 -38.86 -57.15 13.41
C ALA A 234 -38.05 -57.38 12.13
N VAL A 235 -37.07 -58.28 12.16
CA VAL A 235 -36.26 -58.62 10.97
C VAL A 235 -37.11 -59.32 9.90
N THR A 236 -37.96 -60.27 10.30
CA THR A 236 -38.86 -60.97 9.38
C THR A 236 -39.92 -60.04 8.78
N ALA A 237 -40.51 -59.15 9.57
CA ALA A 237 -41.42 -58.13 9.07
C ALA A 237 -40.75 -57.22 8.03
N LEU A 238 -39.50 -56.82 8.27
CA LEU A 238 -38.73 -56.01 7.33
C LEU A 238 -38.40 -56.80 6.05
N HIS A 239 -38.08 -58.08 6.17
CA HIS A 239 -37.85 -58.96 5.02
C HIS A 239 -39.12 -59.18 4.17
N MET A 240 -40.24 -59.48 4.82
CA MET A 240 -41.55 -59.60 4.16
C MET A 240 -41.94 -58.30 3.44
N HIS A 241 -41.70 -57.15 4.07
CA HIS A 241 -41.99 -55.85 3.44
C HIS A 241 -41.16 -55.61 2.17
N LYS A 242 -39.86 -55.98 2.19
CA LYS A 242 -39.02 -55.91 0.99
C LYS A 242 -39.54 -56.83 -0.13
N MET A 243 -39.92 -58.07 0.21
CA MET A 243 -40.50 -59.00 -0.75
C MET A 243 -41.80 -58.45 -1.36
N ASP A 244 -42.70 -57.88 -0.55
CA ASP A 244 -43.97 -57.32 -1.02
C ASP A 244 -43.74 -56.15 -2.00
N ILE A 245 -42.73 -55.30 -1.74
CA ILE A 245 -42.34 -54.22 -2.67
C ILE A 245 -41.82 -54.81 -3.99
N GLU A 246 -40.99 -55.84 -3.94
CA GLU A 246 -40.48 -56.50 -5.16
C GLU A 246 -41.59 -57.19 -5.96
N GLU A 247 -42.51 -57.88 -5.30
CA GLU A 247 -43.68 -58.50 -5.95
C GLU A 247 -44.60 -57.46 -6.57
N ARG A 248 -44.88 -56.34 -5.87
CA ARG A 248 -45.63 -55.22 -6.46
C ARG A 248 -44.95 -54.67 -7.70
N ARG A 249 -43.62 -54.51 -7.69
CA ARG A 249 -42.87 -54.07 -8.88
C ARG A 249 -42.97 -55.08 -10.02
N ARG A 250 -42.88 -56.39 -9.73
CA ARG A 250 -43.07 -57.45 -10.73
C ARG A 250 -44.49 -57.48 -11.30
N MET A 251 -45.51 -57.34 -10.47
CA MET A 251 -46.92 -57.25 -10.91
C MET A 251 -47.15 -56.01 -11.78
N VAL A 252 -46.61 -54.85 -11.43
CA VAL A 252 -46.71 -53.65 -12.27
C VAL A 252 -46.04 -53.87 -13.64
N LEU A 253 -44.91 -54.57 -13.68
CA LEU A 253 -44.24 -54.93 -14.93
C LEU A 253 -45.05 -55.91 -15.78
N THR A 254 -45.79 -56.84 -15.19
CA THR A 254 -46.67 -57.74 -15.96
C THR A 254 -47.90 -57.02 -16.51
N PHE A 255 -48.51 -56.09 -15.75
CA PHE A 255 -49.62 -55.27 -16.24
C PHE A 255 -49.22 -54.28 -17.34
N ARG A 256 -47.97 -53.81 -17.35
CA ARG A 256 -47.46 -52.91 -18.40
C ARG A 256 -46.99 -53.61 -19.67
N ARG A 257 -46.91 -54.95 -19.71
CA ARG A 257 -46.72 -55.67 -20.97
C ARG A 257 -48.03 -55.59 -21.76
N THR A 258 -48.00 -54.98 -22.94
CA THR A 258 -49.09 -55.08 -23.91
C THR A 258 -49.43 -56.56 -24.08
N PRO A 259 -50.71 -56.98 -23.96
CA PRO A 259 -51.07 -58.37 -24.21
C PRO A 259 -50.65 -58.68 -25.63
N THR A 260 -49.59 -59.46 -25.81
CA THR A 260 -49.20 -59.96 -27.12
C THR A 260 -50.35 -60.86 -27.54
N ASN A 261 -51.18 -60.36 -28.45
CA ASN A 261 -52.33 -61.07 -28.93
C ASN A 261 -51.83 -62.37 -29.57
N GLN A 262 -51.99 -63.49 -28.88
CA GLN A 262 -51.41 -64.76 -29.30
C GLN A 262 -51.93 -65.20 -30.67
N TRP A 263 -53.13 -64.75 -31.07
CA TRP A 263 -53.67 -64.95 -32.42
C TRP A 263 -52.94 -64.15 -33.50
N ARG A 264 -52.46 -62.93 -33.20
CA ARG A 264 -51.63 -62.15 -34.13
C ARG A 264 -50.19 -62.68 -34.19
N ALA A 265 -49.68 -63.19 -33.07
CA ALA A 265 -48.36 -63.83 -33.03
C ALA A 265 -48.35 -65.21 -33.69
N SER A 266 -49.41 -66.01 -33.54
CA SER A 266 -49.55 -67.29 -34.23
C SER A 266 -49.73 -67.10 -35.74
N ALA A 267 -50.48 -66.09 -36.19
CA ALA A 267 -50.60 -65.79 -37.62
C ALA A 267 -49.27 -65.46 -38.32
N VAL A 268 -48.22 -65.05 -37.60
CA VAL A 268 -46.86 -64.79 -38.14
C VAL A 268 -45.96 -66.02 -38.07
N LEU A 269 -46.20 -66.94 -37.13
CA LEU A 269 -45.42 -68.18 -36.94
C LEU A 269 -46.03 -69.42 -37.60
N SER A 270 -47.35 -69.47 -37.80
CA SER A 270 -48.11 -70.60 -38.36
C SER A 270 -48.89 -70.21 -39.62
N MET A 271 -48.24 -69.55 -40.59
CA MET A 271 -48.83 -69.36 -41.92
C MET A 271 -48.72 -70.67 -42.72
N PRO A 272 -49.83 -71.32 -43.11
CA PRO A 272 -49.79 -72.62 -43.81
C PRO A 272 -49.08 -72.58 -45.18
N ASN A 273 -48.93 -71.39 -45.79
CA ASN A 273 -48.26 -71.19 -47.09
C ASN A 273 -46.81 -70.66 -46.98
N ARG A 274 -46.25 -70.58 -45.77
CA ARG A 274 -44.87 -70.09 -45.57
C ARG A 274 -43.83 -71.05 -46.13
N GLU A 275 -44.10 -72.35 -46.11
CA GLU A 275 -43.18 -73.36 -46.65
C GLU A 275 -43.23 -73.44 -48.20
N MET A 276 -44.34 -73.05 -48.83
CA MET A 276 -44.45 -73.04 -50.29
C MET A 276 -43.74 -71.83 -50.94
N THR A 277 -43.62 -70.72 -50.22
CA THR A 277 -42.95 -69.49 -50.70
C THR A 277 -41.43 -69.51 -50.52
N SER A 278 -40.89 -70.32 -49.59
CA SER A 278 -39.44 -70.54 -49.48
C SER A 278 -38.90 -71.38 -50.64
N VAL A 279 -39.65 -72.38 -51.13
CA VAL A 279 -39.26 -73.22 -52.29
C VAL A 279 -39.26 -72.44 -53.61
N ARG A 280 -40.16 -71.45 -53.79
CA ARG A 280 -40.19 -70.59 -54.99
C ARG A 280 -39.08 -69.55 -55.06
N ARG A 281 -38.37 -69.27 -53.96
CA ARG A 281 -37.24 -68.32 -53.93
C ARG A 281 -35.88 -69.00 -54.07
N SER A 282 -35.84 -70.33 -54.16
CA SER A 282 -34.62 -71.12 -54.37
C SER A 282 -34.55 -71.78 -55.75
N GLN A 283 -35.26 -71.23 -56.75
CA GLN A 283 -35.08 -71.51 -58.17
C GLN A 283 -34.90 -70.19 -58.93
#